data_AF-A0A842URJ7-F1
#
_entry.id   AF-A0A842URJ7-F1
#
_cell.length_a   1.000
_cell.length_b   1.000
_cell.length_c   1.000
_cell.angle_alpha   90.00
_cell.angle_beta   90.00
_cell.angle_gamma   90.00
#
_symmetry.space_group_name_H-M   'P 1'
#
loop_
_entity.id
_entity.type
_entity.pdbx_description
1 polymer ?
#
loop_
_entity_poly.entity_id
_entity_poly.type
_entity_poly.pdbx_seq_one_letter_code
_entity_poly.pdbx_strand_id
1 'polypeptide(L)'
;MKLIITSVLSAWLLCQVIKIFVSKRKKAFFELGGMPSAHSAFVGALFTSVGITEGFNSVIFVVTLAFAALIVHDAIHIRKHHKAKEVFAGVLLGIIVTLLIKLIFF
;
A
#
# COMPACT_ATOMS: atom_id res chain seq x y z
N MET A 1 -12.89 -10.11 6.04
CA MET A 1 -13.31 -8.69 6.09
C MET A 1 -12.57 -7.83 7.12
N LYS A 2 -12.55 -8.19 8.43
CA LYS A 2 -11.86 -7.40 9.47
C LYS A 2 -10.39 -7.12 9.13
N LEU A 3 -9.64 -8.16 8.72
CA LEU A 3 -8.24 -8.06 8.31
C LEU A 3 -8.02 -7.08 7.14
N ILE A 4 -8.91 -7.09 6.14
CA ILE A 4 -8.77 -6.24 4.94
C ILE A 4 -8.87 -4.76 5.35
N ILE A 5 -9.94 -4.41 6.08
CA ILE A 5 -10.19 -3.03 6.50
C ILE A 5 -9.06 -2.52 7.39
N THR A 6 -8.66 -3.30 8.40
CA THR A 6 -7.59 -2.88 9.31
C THR A 6 -6.26 -2.73 8.58
N SER A 7 -5.89 -3.67 7.71
CA SER A 7 -4.62 -3.63 6.99
C SER A 7 -4.51 -2.42 6.06
N VAL A 8 -5.56 -2.14 5.30
CA VAL A 8 -5.59 -1.04 4.34
C VAL A 8 -5.50 0.31 5.04
N LEU A 9 -6.31 0.53 6.09
CA LEU A 9 -6.29 1.77 6.86
C LEU A 9 -4.96 1.98 7.59
N SER A 10 -4.45 0.94 8.25
CA SER A 10 -3.18 1.00 8.99
C SER A 10 -2.00 1.23 8.04
N ALA A 11 -1.93 0.56 6.89
CA ALA A 11 -0.84 0.75 5.94
C ALA A 11 -0.82 2.16 5.36
N TRP A 12 -1.98 2.70 5.01
CA TRP A 12 -2.09 4.07 4.53
C TRP A 12 -1.69 5.09 5.61
N LEU A 13 -2.21 4.96 6.82
CA LEU A 13 -1.88 5.84 7.95
C LEU A 13 -0.39 5.77 8.30
N LEU A 14 0.17 4.58 8.45
CA LEU A 14 1.59 4.38 8.75
C LEU A 14 2.48 4.98 7.66
N CYS A 15 2.12 4.79 6.39
CA CYS A 15 2.86 5.38 5.28
C CYS A 15 2.91 6.92 5.38
N GLN A 16 1.78 7.56 5.72
CA GLN A 16 1.72 9.00 5.85
C GLN A 16 2.52 9.52 7.06
N VAL A 17 2.49 8.79 8.17
CA VAL A 17 3.34 9.08 9.34
C VAL A 17 4.82 8.98 8.98
N ILE A 18 5.24 7.88 8.33
CA ILE A 18 6.63 7.69 7.86
C ILE A 18 7.05 8.83 6.95
N LYS A 19 6.17 9.28 6.03
CA LYS A 19 6.48 10.37 5.11
C LYS A 19 6.78 11.69 5.81
N ILE A 20 6.10 12.02 6.92
CA ILE A 20 6.42 13.21 7.73
C ILE A 20 7.86 13.12 8.25
N PHE A 21 8.27 11.96 8.76
CA PHE A 21 9.62 11.76 9.28
C PHE A 21 10.69 11.79 8.18
N VAL A 22 10.44 11.15 7.05
CA VAL A 22 11.38 11.10 5.91
C VAL A 22 11.58 12.49 5.29
N SER A 23 10.49 13.24 5.09
CA SER A 23 10.55 14.56 4.45
C SER A 23 10.99 15.69 5.39
N LYS A 24 10.96 15.46 6.72
CA LYS A 24 11.10 16.48 7.78
C LYS A 24 10.15 17.67 7.64
N ARG A 25 9.08 17.54 6.84
CA ARG A 25 8.10 18.60 6.56
C ARG A 25 6.72 18.11 7.00
N LYS A 26 6.13 18.77 8.00
CA LYS A 26 4.78 18.43 8.49
C LYS A 26 3.71 18.46 7.39
N LYS A 27 3.89 19.33 6.37
CA LYS A 27 2.99 19.44 5.22
C LYS A 27 3.01 18.22 4.30
N ALA A 28 4.06 17.38 4.35
CA ALA A 28 4.21 16.22 3.48
C ALA A 28 3.09 15.18 3.65
N PHE A 29 2.38 15.18 4.78
CA PHE A 29 1.19 14.34 5.00
C PHE A 29 0.10 14.59 3.93
N PHE A 30 -0.05 15.85 3.50
CA PHE A 30 -1.05 16.28 2.51
C PHE A 30 -0.46 16.48 1.11
N GLU A 31 0.86 16.33 0.93
CA GLU A 31 1.50 16.46 -0.37
C GLU A 31 1.25 15.22 -1.24
N LEU A 32 0.87 15.47 -2.49
CA LEU A 32 0.90 14.48 -3.57
C LEU A 32 2.37 14.19 -3.91
N GLY A 33 2.82 12.95 -3.74
CA GLY A 33 4.23 12.58 -3.98
C GLY A 33 5.00 12.08 -2.75
N GLY A 34 6.25 11.68 -2.96
CA GLY A 34 7.23 11.41 -1.91
C GLY A 34 7.40 9.94 -1.49
N MET A 35 8.48 9.68 -0.76
CA MET A 35 8.85 8.35 -0.26
C MET A 35 8.36 8.12 1.17
N PRO A 36 7.72 6.98 1.49
CA PRO A 36 7.13 5.98 0.59
C PRO A 36 5.76 6.43 0.02
N SER A 37 5.32 5.78 -1.07
CA SER A 37 4.03 6.07 -1.72
C SER A 37 2.85 5.48 -0.94
N ALA A 38 1.93 6.35 -0.47
CA ALA A 38 0.74 5.95 0.29
C ALA A 38 -0.30 5.18 -0.53
N HIS A 39 -0.48 5.52 -1.82
CA HIS A 39 -1.35 4.76 -2.73
C HIS A 39 -0.79 3.35 -2.97
N SER A 40 0.53 3.24 -3.09
CA SER A 40 1.20 1.96 -3.28
C SER A 40 1.16 1.09 -2.02
N ALA A 41 1.28 1.70 -0.83
CA ALA A 41 1.07 1.00 0.45
C ALA A 41 -0.37 0.51 0.63
N PHE A 42 -1.35 1.34 0.24
CA PHE A 42 -2.76 0.96 0.25
C PHE A 42 -3.02 -0.28 -0.61
N VAL A 43 -2.60 -0.27 -1.89
CA VAL A 43 -2.85 -1.41 -2.79
C VAL A 43 -2.05 -2.64 -2.38
N GLY A 44 -0.82 -2.45 -1.87
CA GLY A 44 0.00 -3.51 -1.28
C GLY A 44 -0.72 -4.25 -0.16
N ALA A 45 -1.30 -3.51 0.76
CA ALA A 45 -2.09 -4.08 1.85
C ALA A 45 -3.40 -4.72 1.36
N LEU A 46 -4.06 -4.11 0.38
CA LEU A 46 -5.31 -4.59 -0.16
C LEU A 46 -5.16 -5.96 -0.84
N PHE A 47 -4.26 -6.12 -1.82
CA PHE A 47 -4.13 -7.41 -2.50
C PHE A 47 -3.61 -8.50 -1.56
N THR A 48 -2.74 -8.15 -0.60
CA THR A 48 -2.20 -9.11 0.37
C THR A 48 -3.30 -9.61 1.30
N SER A 49 -4.10 -8.69 1.86
CA SER A 49 -5.17 -9.05 2.79
C SER A 49 -6.32 -9.79 2.10
N VAL A 50 -6.63 -9.43 0.85
CA VAL A 50 -7.58 -10.19 0.00
C VAL A 50 -7.04 -11.58 -0.30
N GLY A 51 -5.76 -11.72 -0.68
CA GLY A 51 -5.14 -13.03 -0.94
C GLY A 51 -5.15 -13.95 0.27
N ILE A 52 -4.94 -13.39 1.47
CA ILE A 52 -5.03 -14.14 2.75
C ILE A 52 -6.48 -14.50 3.09
N THR A 53 -7.45 -13.60 2.84
CA THR A 53 -8.84 -13.80 3.28
C THR A 53 -9.64 -14.68 2.33
N GLU A 54 -9.50 -14.44 1.02
CA GLU A 54 -10.30 -15.06 -0.05
C GLU A 54 -9.52 -16.15 -0.80
N GLY A 55 -8.20 -16.24 -0.57
CA GLY A 55 -7.30 -17.18 -1.24
C GLY A 55 -6.68 -16.60 -2.52
N PHE A 56 -5.43 -16.97 -2.78
CA PHE A 56 -4.66 -16.52 -3.95
C PHE A 56 -5.18 -17.05 -5.30
N ASN A 57 -6.04 -18.06 -5.30
CA ASN A 57 -6.69 -18.59 -6.51
C ASN A 57 -8.13 -18.08 -6.70
N SER A 58 -8.54 -17.07 -5.95
CA SER A 58 -9.88 -16.48 -6.07
C SER A 58 -9.94 -15.43 -7.17
N VAL A 59 -11.10 -15.32 -7.83
CA VAL A 59 -11.36 -14.27 -8.83
C VAL A 59 -11.15 -12.89 -8.22
N ILE A 60 -11.59 -12.68 -6.98
CA ILE A 60 -11.45 -11.39 -6.29
C ILE A 60 -9.99 -11.02 -6.03
N PHE A 61 -9.12 -11.97 -5.70
CA PHE A 61 -7.69 -11.72 -5.58
C PHE A 61 -7.09 -11.31 -6.92
N VAL A 62 -7.40 -12.03 -8.01
CA VAL A 62 -6.88 -11.73 -9.35
C VAL A 62 -7.29 -10.32 -9.80
N VAL A 63 -8.56 -9.96 -9.62
CA VAL A 63 -9.07 -8.62 -9.95
C VAL A 63 -8.33 -7.56 -9.10
N THR A 64 -8.21 -7.79 -7.80
CA THR A 64 -7.52 -6.85 -6.90
C THR A 64 -6.05 -6.66 -7.28
N LEU A 65 -5.35 -7.75 -7.61
CA LEU A 65 -3.96 -7.73 -8.04
C LEU A 65 -3.78 -7.00 -9.37
N ALA A 66 -4.69 -7.21 -10.33
CA ALA A 66 -4.67 -6.50 -11.61
C ALA A 66 -4.84 -4.97 -11.41
N PHE A 67 -5.79 -4.55 -10.57
CA PHE A 67 -5.95 -3.14 -10.21
C PHE A 67 -4.72 -2.58 -9.49
N ALA A 68 -4.12 -3.34 -8.57
CA ALA A 68 -2.88 -2.91 -7.90
C ALA A 68 -1.74 -2.70 -8.91
N ALA A 69 -1.59 -3.61 -9.89
CA ALA A 69 -0.61 -3.49 -10.95
C ALA A 69 -0.84 -2.25 -11.84
N LEU A 70 -2.10 -1.96 -12.21
CA LEU A 70 -2.44 -0.76 -12.97
C LEU A 70 -2.10 0.53 -12.21
N ILE A 71 -2.40 0.58 -10.90
CA ILE A 71 -2.08 1.75 -10.05
C ILE A 71 -0.56 1.94 -9.93
N VAL A 72 0.19 0.85 -9.73
CA VAL A 72 1.67 0.88 -9.70
C VAL A 72 2.23 1.34 -11.04
N HIS A 73 1.70 0.83 -12.15
CA HIS A 73 2.13 1.19 -13.49
C HIS A 73 1.86 2.67 -13.80
N ASP A 74 0.66 3.19 -13.51
CA ASP A 74 0.28 4.60 -13.69
C ASP A 74 1.17 5.54 -12.86
N ALA A 75 1.45 5.16 -11.62
CA ALA A 75 2.31 5.94 -10.72
C ALA A 75 3.76 6.07 -11.23
N ILE A 76 4.30 5.02 -11.85
CA ILE A 76 5.69 4.99 -12.34
C ILE A 76 5.81 5.64 -13.73
N HIS A 77 4.96 5.24 -14.69
CA HIS A 77 5.21 5.50 -16.11
C HIS A 77 4.44 6.68 -16.67
N ILE A 78 3.19 6.87 -16.25
CA ILE A 78 2.30 7.85 -16.86
C ILE A 78 2.54 9.23 -16.24
N ARG A 79 2.61 9.29 -14.91
CA ARG A 79 2.62 10.58 -14.22
C ARG A 79 4.00 11.13 -13.88
N LYS A 80 5.05 10.29 -13.91
CA LYS A 80 6.44 10.62 -13.49
C LYS A 80 6.56 11.35 -12.13
N HIS A 81 5.49 11.39 -11.33
CA HIS A 81 5.48 12.05 -10.02
C HIS A 81 6.20 11.22 -8.96
N HIS A 82 6.33 9.91 -9.19
CA HIS A 82 6.96 8.97 -8.27
C HIS A 82 8.11 8.22 -8.93
N LYS A 83 9.17 8.03 -8.16
CA LYS A 83 10.26 7.12 -8.55
C LYS A 83 9.81 5.68 -8.26
N ALA A 84 10.21 4.72 -9.09
CA ALA A 84 9.91 3.31 -8.87
C ALA A 84 10.20 2.84 -7.44
N LYS A 85 11.33 3.28 -6.86
CA LYS A 85 11.69 2.99 -5.46
C LYS A 85 10.64 3.42 -4.43
N GLU A 86 9.94 4.54 -4.64
CA GLU A 86 8.92 5.05 -3.72
C GLU A 86 7.65 4.21 -3.78
N VAL A 87 7.30 3.78 -4.99
CA VAL A 87 6.15 2.91 -5.28
C VAL A 87 6.40 1.53 -4.69
N PHE A 88 7.54 0.90 -5.01
CA PHE A 88 7.90 -0.41 -4.46
C PHE A 88 8.05 -0.40 -2.94
N ALA A 89 8.66 0.64 -2.36
CA ALA A 89 8.72 0.77 -0.90
C ALA A 89 7.33 0.88 -0.27
N GLY A 90 6.40 1.59 -0.92
CA GLY A 90 4.99 1.62 -0.52
C GLY A 90 4.36 0.22 -0.55
N VAL A 91 4.44 -0.48 -1.68
CA VAL A 91 3.88 -1.85 -1.81
C VAL A 91 4.41 -2.78 -0.72
N LEU A 92 5.73 -2.80 -0.51
CA LEU A 92 6.37 -3.62 0.53
C LEU A 92 5.89 -3.26 1.92
N LEU A 93 5.76 -1.96 2.23
CA LEU A 93 5.20 -1.50 3.50
C LEU A 93 3.77 -2.06 3.70
N GLY A 94 2.93 -1.99 2.67
CA GLY A 94 1.57 -2.54 2.71
C GLY A 94 1.53 -4.05 2.98
N ILE A 95 2.39 -4.83 2.31
CA ILE A 95 2.53 -6.28 2.53
C ILE A 95 2.95 -6.55 3.99
N ILE A 96 4.02 -5.89 4.46
CA ILE A 96 4.57 -6.10 5.80
C ILE A 96 3.53 -5.75 6.87
N VAL A 97 2.88 -4.60 6.75
CA VAL A 97 1.83 -4.18 7.71
C VAL A 97 0.69 -5.19 7.75
N THR A 98 0.27 -5.71 6.60
CA THR A 98 -0.78 -6.74 6.54
C THR A 98 -0.37 -8.02 7.24
N LEU A 99 0.85 -8.50 6.99
CA LEU A 99 1.39 -9.72 7.62
C LEU A 99 1.52 -9.55 9.13
N LEU A 100 1.98 -8.39 9.60
CA LEU A 100 2.08 -8.08 11.03
C LEU A 100 0.71 -8.01 11.69
N ILE A 101 -0.27 -7.36 11.05
CA ILE A 101 -1.63 -7.28 11.59
C ILE A 101 -2.25 -8.67 11.65
N LYS A 102 -2.05 -9.50 10.63
CA LYS A 102 -2.48 -10.90 10.66
C LYS A 102 -1.83 -11.60 11.85
N LEU A 103 -0.50 -11.60 11.94
CA LEU A 103 0.24 -12.29 13.00
C LEU A 103 -0.17 -11.88 14.43
N ILE A 104 -0.41 -10.59 14.68
CA ILE A 104 -0.65 -10.06 16.03
C ILE A 104 -2.12 -10.16 16.45
N PHE A 105 -3.05 -9.97 15.51
CA PHE A 105 -4.46 -9.79 15.85
C PHE A 105 -5.39 -10.92 15.36
N PHE A 106 -4.91 -11.88 14.55
CA PHE A 106 -5.76 -12.88 13.90
C PHE A 106 -5.10 -14.24 13.65
#